data_AF-A0A0C2IDD6-F1
#
_entry.id   AF-A0A0C2IDD6-F1
#
_cell.length_a   1.000
_cell.length_b   1.000
_cell.length_c   1.000
_cell.angle_alpha   90.00
_cell.angle_beta   90.00
_cell.angle_gamma   90.00
#
_symmetry.space_group_name_H-M   'P 1'
#
loop_
_entity.id
_entity.type
_entity.pdbx_description
1 polymer ?
#
loop_
_entity_poly.entity_id
_entity_poly.type
_entity_poly.pdbx_seq_one_letter_code
_entity_poly.pdbx_strand_id
1 'polypeptide(L)' 'MHSCREGICGACEVRVLEGTPDHRDSILSDAEKQAGKTIFVCCSGSKTSRMVLDL' A
#
# COMPACT_ATOMS: atom_id res chain seq x y z
N MET A 1 -13.16 6.21 10.94
CA MET A 1 -12.90 4.98 10.14
C MET A 1 -11.67 4.31 10.75
N HIS A 2 -11.79 3.05 11.20
CA HIS A 2 -10.70 2.35 11.89
C HIS A 2 -10.05 1.33 10.95
N SER A 3 -8.72 1.31 10.90
CA SER A 3 -7.97 0.28 10.18
C SER A 3 -7.90 -1.01 11.00
N CYS A 4 -8.06 -2.16 10.33
CA CYS A 4 -7.86 -3.48 10.94
C CYS A 4 -6.39 -3.81 11.22
N ARG A 5 -5.44 -3.12 10.57
CA ARG A 5 -3.98 -3.39 10.62
C ARG A 5 -3.52 -4.74 10.06
N GLU A 6 -4.40 -5.45 9.36
CA GLU A 6 -4.12 -6.77 8.78
C GLU A 6 -4.18 -6.77 7.24
N GLY A 7 -4.47 -5.61 6.62
CA GLY A 7 -4.49 -5.51 5.15
C GLY A 7 -5.71 -6.13 4.47
N ILE A 8 -6.85 -6.16 5.16
CA ILE A 8 -8.10 -6.80 4.67
C ILE A 8 -9.31 -5.85 4.56
N CYS A 9 -9.28 -4.66 5.19
CA CYS A 9 -10.47 -3.80 5.31
C CYS A 9 -10.51 -2.59 4.38
N GLY A 10 -9.41 -2.24 3.70
CA GLY A 10 -9.35 -1.08 2.81
C GLY A 10 -9.15 0.28 3.49
N ALA A 11 -9.39 0.40 4.80
CA ALA A 11 -9.43 1.70 5.48
C ALA A 11 -8.09 2.46 5.59
N CYS A 12 -6.95 1.81 5.26
CA CYS A 12 -5.61 2.39 5.34
C CYS A 12 -4.97 2.63 3.96
N GLU A 13 -5.80 2.77 2.91
CA GLU A 13 -5.36 3.03 1.53
C GLU A 13 -4.74 4.42 1.37
N VAL A 14 -3.60 4.50 0.68
CA VAL A 14 -2.90 5.75 0.38
C VAL A 14 -2.31 5.68 -1.03
N ARG A 15 -2.32 6.79 -1.76
CA ARG A 15 -1.72 6.87 -3.10
C ARG A 15 -0.20 7.04 -3.02
N VAL A 16 0.50 6.35 -3.91
CA VAL A 16 1.97 6.41 -4.05
C VAL A 16 2.33 7.41 -5.15
N LEU A 17 3.22 8.36 -4.83
CA LEU A 17 3.75 9.35 -5.77
C LEU A 17 5.14 8.97 -6.28
N GLU A 18 5.98 8.33 -5.44
CA GLU A 18 7.33 7.88 -5.77
C GLU A 18 7.69 6.63 -4.94
N GLY A 19 8.47 5.70 -5.51
CA GLY A 19 8.94 4.48 -4.85
C GLY A 19 8.16 3.22 -5.25
N THR A 20 8.57 2.06 -4.73
CA THR A 20 7.92 0.76 -5.03
C THR A 20 7.40 0.11 -3.74
N PRO A 21 6.09 -0.08 -3.59
CA PRO A 21 5.52 -0.76 -2.43
C PRO A 21 5.95 -2.22 -2.28
N ASP A 22 6.14 -2.63 -1.02
CA ASP A 22 6.19 -4.03 -0.61
C ASP A 22 4.80 -4.45 -0.11
N HIS A 23 3.94 -4.83 -1.06
CA HIS A 23 2.55 -5.18 -0.79
C HIS A 23 2.43 -6.43 0.07
N ARG A 24 1.71 -6.32 1.18
CA ARG A 24 1.30 -7.44 2.05
C ARG A 24 -0.20 -7.51 2.28
N ASP A 25 -0.95 -6.64 1.62
CA ASP A 25 -2.40 -6.64 1.66
C ASP A 25 -2.99 -7.81 0.85
N SER A 26 -4.22 -8.17 1.20
CA SER A 26 -5.02 -9.18 0.50
C SER A 26 -6.10 -8.55 -0.38
N ILE A 27 -5.99 -7.25 -0.67
CA ILE A 27 -7.03 -6.47 -1.36
C ILE A 27 -6.67 -6.31 -2.83
N LEU A 28 -5.44 -5.91 -3.11
CA LEU A 28 -5.00 -5.69 -4.48
C LEU A 28 -4.72 -7.02 -5.18
N SER A 29 -5.15 -7.08 -6.45
CA SER A 29 -4.72 -8.11 -7.38
C SER A 29 -3.22 -7.98 -7.68
N ASP A 30 -2.62 -9.03 -8.22
CA ASP A 30 -1.19 -9.01 -8.59
C ASP A 30 -0.89 -7.90 -9.62
N ALA A 31 -1.81 -7.63 -10.55
CA ALA A 31 -1.66 -6.55 -11.52
C ALA A 31 -1.65 -5.16 -10.87
N GLU A 32 -2.50 -4.94 -9.87
CA GLU A 32 -2.54 -3.68 -9.11
C GLU A 32 -1.30 -3.52 -8.23
N LYS A 33 -0.84 -4.60 -7.59
CA LYS A 33 0.42 -4.64 -6.82
C LYS A 33 1.62 -4.34 -7.71
N GLN A 34 1.62 -4.87 -8.94
CA GLN A 34 2.67 -4.60 -9.93
C GLN A 34 2.66 -3.13 -10.39
N ALA A 35 1.47 -2.53 -10.50
CA ALA A 35 1.34 -1.13 -10.90
C ALA A 35 1.84 -0.16 -9.81
N GLY A 36 1.78 -0.55 -8.53
CA GLY A 36 2.39 0.19 -7.42
C GLY A 36 1.85 1.60 -7.19
N LYS A 37 0.63 1.89 -7.66
CA LYS A 37 0.00 3.23 -7.59
C LYS A 37 -0.59 3.56 -6.21
N THR A 38 -0.82 2.54 -5.41
CA THR A 38 -1.51 2.60 -4.11
C THR A 38 -0.78 1.70 -3.13
N ILE A 39 -0.89 1.99 -1.84
CA ILE A 39 -0.36 1.17 -0.76
C ILE A 39 -1.33 1.13 0.42
N PHE A 40 -1.38 0.01 1.13
CA PHE A 40 -2.06 -0.12 2.42
C PHE A 40 -1.04 0.01 3.56
N VAL A 41 -0.92 1.23 4.11
CA VAL A 41 0.20 1.63 5.01
C VAL A 41 0.23 0.87 6.34
N CYS A 42 -0.86 0.21 6.70
CA CYS A 42 -0.95 -0.50 7.96
C CYS A 42 -0.24 -1.87 7.97
N CYS A 43 0.07 -2.44 6.79
CA CYS A 43 0.73 -3.75 6.67
C CYS A 43 1.83 -3.81 5.61
N SER A 44 1.86 -2.86 4.67
CA SER A 44 2.80 -2.84 3.55
C SER A 44 4.07 -2.03 3.87
N GLY A 45 5.16 -2.37 3.21
CA GLY A 45 6.45 -1.67 3.33
C GLY A 45 6.88 -0.99 2.03
N SER A 46 8.17 -0.66 1.94
CA SER A 46 8.79 -0.14 0.72
C SER A 46 9.95 -1.03 0.29
N LYS A 47 10.02 -1.37 -1.00
CA LYS A 47 11.18 -2.04 -1.63
C LYS A 47 12.29 -1.06 -2.00
N THR A 48 11.96 0.23 -2.07
CA THR A 48 12.91 1.33 -2.31
C THR A 48 13.33 1.97 -0.98
N SER A 49 14.49 2.61 -0.95
CA SER A 49 15.00 3.34 0.23
C SER A 49 14.14 4.55 0.62
N ARG A 50 13.42 5.13 -0.34
CA ARG A 50 12.50 6.25 -0.16
C ARG A 50 11.17 5.97 -0.86
N MET A 51 10.09 6.43 -0.25
CA MET A 51 8.74 6.39 -0.79
C MET A 51 8.05 7.72 -0.47
N VAL A 52 7.34 8.29 -1.45
CA VAL A 52 6.58 9.53 -1.31
C VAL A 52 5.09 9.19 -1.46
N LEU A 53 4.30 9.63 -0.49
CA LEU A 53 2.86 9.34 -0.39
C LEU A 53 2.06 10.64 -0.44
N ASP A 54 0.85 10.54 -0.97
CA ASP A 54 -0.14 11.63 -0.99
C ASP A 54 -1.08 11.46 0.22
N LEU A 55 -0.81 12.23 1.29
CA LEU A 55 -1.48 12.14 2.60
C LEU A 55 -2.11 13.47 3.01
#